data_AF-A0A0R2AQZ4-F1
#
_entry.id   AF-A0A0R2AQZ4-F1
#
_cell.length_a   1.000
_cell.length_b   1.000
_cell.length_c   1.000
_cell.angle_alpha   90.00
_cell.angle_beta   90.00
_cell.angle_gamma   90.00
#
_symmetry.space_group_name_H-M   'P 1'
#
loop_
_entity.id
_entity.type
_entity.pdbx_description
1 polymer ?
#
loop_
_entity_poly.entity_id
_entity_poly.type
_entity_poly.pdbx_seq_one_letter_code
_entity_poly.pdbx_strand_id
1 'polypeptide(L)'
;MKTWSYNLTVNSEKDVNLKSYLANELLIPKHLIYSLRKDKRILINENYLPMNFNVKNNDKLTLIFKENDFTLPVQNILPDNSKNISIIYENGDLIVVNKPHGIKTHPNYKSEKGTLLNFVESYLNQNNQHAYMIHRLDKETSGAIIIGKNPAVVPILVRLIKEKTIKRYYLAWVNGTLVNNHGLLTEPIGFDNQDPRKRKVNGANAKQALTQYKVIKTKNNNSLLEVELQTGRTHQIRVHLSHIGHPIIGDPLYNKINDNHQMLLQSWKMRLTLPFSMKTITLKINEDNLI
;
A
#
# COMPACT_ATOMS: atom_id res chain seq x y z
N MET A 1 -3.27 0.75 -29.09
CA MET A 1 -3.46 1.49 -27.83
C MET A 1 -4.00 0.53 -26.80
N LYS A 2 -3.36 0.45 -25.62
CA LYS A 2 -3.73 -0.54 -24.60
C LYS A 2 -5.06 -0.18 -23.96
N THR A 3 -5.87 -1.19 -23.64
CA THR A 3 -7.16 -1.03 -22.95
C THR A 3 -7.24 -1.94 -21.73
N TRP A 4 -8.02 -1.52 -20.75
CA TRP A 4 -8.37 -2.31 -19.57
C TRP A 4 -9.89 -2.31 -19.43
N SER A 5 -10.50 -3.49 -19.62
CA SER A 5 -11.94 -3.66 -19.61
C SER A 5 -12.39 -4.41 -18.36
N TYR A 6 -13.44 -3.91 -17.72
CA TYR A 6 -14.04 -4.51 -16.53
C TYR A 6 -15.51 -4.79 -16.79
N ASN A 7 -15.92 -6.03 -16.58
CA ASN A 7 -17.33 -6.44 -16.60
C ASN A 7 -17.75 -6.73 -15.17
N LEU A 8 -18.54 -5.83 -14.60
CA LEU A 8 -18.95 -5.82 -13.22
C LEU A 8 -20.45 -6.10 -13.12
N THR A 9 -20.87 -6.64 -12.00
CA THR A 9 -22.29 -6.70 -11.64
C THR A 9 -22.53 -5.62 -10.59
N VAL A 10 -23.50 -4.74 -10.83
CA VAL A 10 -23.89 -3.71 -9.86
C VAL A 10 -24.40 -4.40 -8.60
N ASN A 11 -23.80 -4.06 -7.46
CA ASN A 11 -24.22 -4.55 -6.15
C ASN A 11 -24.65 -3.34 -5.31
N SER A 12 -25.95 -3.10 -5.24
CA SER A 12 -26.50 -2.01 -4.44
C SER A 12 -27.88 -2.37 -3.91
N GLU A 13 -28.15 -2.06 -2.64
CA GLU A 13 -29.45 -2.33 -2.00
C GLU A 13 -30.56 -1.39 -2.48
N LYS A 14 -30.20 -0.26 -3.10
CA LYS A 14 -31.14 0.74 -3.63
C LYS A 14 -30.72 1.17 -5.02
N ASP A 15 -31.66 1.74 -5.75
CA ASP A 15 -31.36 2.41 -7.02
C ASP A 15 -30.40 3.58 -6.75
N VAL A 16 -29.22 3.55 -7.39
CA VAL A 16 -28.19 4.57 -7.23
C VAL A 16 -27.90 5.22 -8.58
N ASN A 17 -27.78 6.54 -8.57
CA ASN A 17 -27.34 7.30 -9.73
C ASN A 17 -25.97 6.80 -10.24
N LEU A 18 -25.85 6.51 -11.55
CA LEU A 18 -24.64 5.96 -12.17
C LEU A 18 -23.38 6.74 -11.83
N LYS A 19 -23.43 8.08 -11.89
CA LYS A 19 -22.27 8.92 -11.52
C LYS A 19 -21.87 8.72 -10.06
N SER A 20 -22.84 8.64 -9.15
CA SER A 20 -22.60 8.39 -7.72
C SER A 20 -22.04 6.99 -7.50
N TYR A 21 -22.58 5.97 -8.18
CA TYR A 21 -22.08 4.59 -8.10
C TYR A 21 -20.60 4.51 -8.51
N LEU A 22 -20.23 5.08 -9.67
CA LEU A 22 -18.84 5.10 -10.14
C LEU A 22 -17.90 5.83 -9.18
N ALA A 23 -18.34 6.97 -8.61
CA ALA A 23 -17.48 7.83 -7.78
C ALA A 23 -17.34 7.37 -6.32
N ASN A 24 -18.41 6.80 -5.76
CA ASN A 24 -18.50 6.50 -4.33
C ASN A 24 -18.38 5.00 -4.06
N GLU A 25 -18.99 4.14 -4.88
CA GLU A 25 -18.93 2.69 -4.70
C GLU A 25 -17.71 2.08 -5.39
N LEU A 26 -17.38 2.54 -6.61
CA LEU A 26 -16.19 2.06 -7.33
C LEU A 26 -14.95 2.96 -7.15
N LEU A 27 -15.11 4.08 -6.43
CA LEU A 27 -14.04 5.02 -6.09
C LEU A 27 -13.29 5.61 -7.30
N ILE A 28 -13.92 5.65 -8.48
CA ILE A 28 -13.30 6.13 -9.71
C ILE A 28 -13.18 7.67 -9.66
N PRO A 29 -11.99 8.26 -9.92
CA PRO A 29 -11.81 9.70 -9.96
C PRO A 29 -12.70 10.40 -10.99
N LYS A 30 -13.13 11.63 -10.67
CA LYS A 30 -13.97 12.47 -11.55
C LYS A 30 -13.41 12.63 -12.97
N HIS A 31 -12.09 12.76 -13.12
CA HIS A 31 -11.46 12.93 -14.45
C HIS A 31 -11.56 11.64 -15.29
N LEU A 32 -11.40 10.46 -14.69
CA LEU A 32 -11.58 9.18 -15.40
C LEU A 32 -13.06 8.97 -15.74
N ILE A 33 -13.98 9.28 -14.83
CA ILE A 33 -15.44 9.24 -15.13
C ILE A 33 -15.75 10.15 -16.32
N TYR A 34 -15.16 11.35 -16.37
CA TYR A 34 -15.32 12.28 -17.49
C TYR A 34 -14.81 11.67 -18.80
N SER A 35 -13.60 11.10 -18.83
CA SER A 35 -13.03 10.48 -20.03
C SER A 35 -13.87 9.30 -20.53
N LEU A 36 -14.28 8.41 -19.61
CA LEU A 36 -15.13 7.28 -19.90
C LEU A 36 -16.48 7.71 -20.49
N ARG A 37 -17.12 8.75 -19.91
CA ARG A 37 -18.38 9.31 -20.41
C ARG A 37 -18.22 9.96 -21.79
N LYS A 38 -17.17 10.78 -21.97
CA LYS A 38 -16.94 11.54 -23.22
C LYS A 38 -16.91 10.63 -24.44
N ASP A 39 -16.30 9.45 -24.30
CA ASP A 39 -16.14 8.48 -25.38
C ASP A 39 -17.17 7.34 -25.33
N LYS A 40 -18.23 7.45 -24.50
CA LYS A 40 -19.27 6.43 -24.32
C LYS A 40 -18.76 5.03 -23.92
N ARG A 41 -17.74 4.97 -23.06
CA ARG A 41 -17.06 3.74 -22.58
C ARG A 41 -17.59 3.20 -21.25
N ILE A 42 -18.84 3.53 -20.95
CA ILE A 42 -19.59 3.08 -19.77
C ILE A 42 -20.88 2.46 -20.30
N LEU A 43 -21.00 1.15 -20.21
CA LEU A 43 -22.16 0.43 -20.72
C LEU A 43 -22.91 -0.22 -19.56
N ILE A 44 -24.23 -0.13 -19.59
CA ILE A 44 -25.13 -0.84 -18.69
C ILE A 44 -25.94 -1.79 -19.56
N ASN A 45 -25.84 -3.09 -19.29
CA ASN A 45 -26.47 -4.14 -20.09
C ASN A 45 -26.18 -3.91 -21.59
N GLU A 46 -24.89 -3.75 -21.91
CA GLU A 46 -24.34 -3.52 -23.26
C GLU A 46 -24.68 -2.18 -23.92
N ASN A 47 -25.51 -1.34 -23.28
CA ASN A 47 -25.96 -0.07 -23.83
C ASN A 47 -25.33 1.14 -23.12
N TYR A 48 -24.95 2.18 -23.86
CA TYR A 48 -24.53 3.44 -23.25
C TYR A 48 -25.73 4.19 -22.70
N LEU A 49 -25.67 4.56 -21.41
CA LEU A 49 -26.71 5.31 -20.71
C LEU A 49 -26.18 6.65 -20.17
N PRO A 50 -27.05 7.66 -20.02
CA PRO A 50 -26.64 8.95 -19.49
C PRO A 50 -26.23 8.84 -18.01
N MET A 51 -25.35 9.72 -17.55
CA MET A 51 -24.83 9.69 -16.16
C MET A 51 -25.89 9.89 -15.08
N ASN A 52 -27.07 10.43 -15.43
CA ASN A 52 -28.19 10.58 -14.52
C ASN A 52 -29.04 9.30 -14.39
N PHE A 53 -28.76 8.26 -15.17
CA PHE A 53 -29.43 6.97 -15.08
C PHE A 53 -29.22 6.35 -13.70
N ASN A 54 -30.27 5.72 -13.16
CA ASN A 54 -30.19 4.97 -11.91
C ASN A 54 -29.90 3.51 -12.22
N VAL A 55 -28.74 3.04 -11.79
CA VAL A 55 -28.39 1.62 -11.90
C VAL A 55 -29.08 0.82 -10.81
N LYS A 56 -29.48 -0.40 -11.16
CA LYS A 56 -30.16 -1.35 -10.28
C LYS A 56 -29.24 -2.48 -9.89
N ASN A 57 -29.59 -3.14 -8.79
CA ASN A 57 -28.91 -4.37 -8.40
C ASN A 57 -28.93 -5.39 -9.57
N ASN A 58 -27.82 -6.08 -9.78
CA ASN A 58 -27.57 -7.04 -10.86
C ASN A 58 -27.41 -6.48 -12.29
N ASP A 59 -27.50 -5.16 -12.52
CA ASP A 59 -27.13 -4.56 -13.81
C ASP A 59 -25.69 -4.93 -14.18
N LYS A 60 -25.45 -5.22 -15.47
CA LYS A 60 -24.11 -5.50 -16.00
C LYS A 60 -23.44 -4.20 -16.41
N LEU A 61 -22.46 -3.78 -15.62
CA LEU A 61 -21.67 -2.57 -15.87
C LEU A 61 -20.36 -2.94 -16.57
N THR A 62 -20.16 -2.43 -17.79
CA THR A 62 -18.88 -2.52 -18.50
C THR A 62 -18.17 -1.17 -18.48
N LEU A 63 -16.91 -1.18 -18.05
CA LEU A 63 -16.01 -0.02 -18.06
C LEU A 63 -14.80 -0.33 -18.94
N ILE A 64 -14.47 0.56 -19.87
CA ILE A 64 -13.32 0.37 -20.76
C ILE A 64 -12.37 1.55 -20.61
N PHE A 65 -11.27 1.36 -19.87
CA PHE A 65 -10.20 2.33 -19.74
C PHE A 65 -9.23 2.23 -20.91
N LYS A 66 -8.68 3.37 -21.34
CA LYS A 66 -7.70 3.49 -22.41
C LYS A 66 -6.41 4.08 -21.84
N GLU A 67 -5.30 3.77 -22.47
CA GLU A 67 -3.98 4.32 -22.16
C GLU A 67 -3.98 5.86 -22.02
N ASN A 68 -4.62 6.57 -22.94
CA ASN A 68 -4.68 8.02 -22.95
C ASN A 68 -5.57 8.64 -21.85
N ASP A 69 -6.26 7.84 -21.04
CA ASP A 69 -6.98 8.34 -19.86
C ASP A 69 -6.02 8.75 -18.74
N PHE A 70 -4.78 8.28 -18.79
CA PHE A 70 -3.80 8.41 -17.72
C PHE A 70 -2.63 9.30 -18.16
N THR A 71 -2.25 10.25 -17.30
CA THR A 71 -1.08 11.12 -17.55
C THR A 71 0.23 10.33 -17.65
N LEU A 72 0.35 9.25 -16.88
CA LEU A 72 1.48 8.34 -16.87
C LEU A 72 0.95 6.91 -17.02
N PRO A 73 0.63 6.47 -18.25
CA PRO A 73 0.04 5.16 -18.48
C PRO A 73 1.02 4.02 -18.21
N VAL A 74 2.33 4.27 -18.29
CA VAL A 74 3.40 3.34 -17.93
C VAL A 74 4.42 4.10 -17.08
N GLN A 75 4.87 3.49 -15.98
CA GLN A 75 5.94 4.05 -15.18
C GLN A 75 7.28 3.75 -15.85
N ASN A 76 8.16 4.75 -15.95
CA ASN A 76 9.48 4.56 -16.54
C ASN A 76 10.43 3.85 -15.55
N ILE A 77 10.20 2.55 -15.35
CA ILE A 77 10.95 1.66 -14.46
C ILE A 77 11.74 0.69 -15.32
N LEU A 78 13.06 0.61 -15.10
CA LEU A 78 13.87 -0.38 -15.79
C LEU A 78 13.65 -1.78 -15.18
N PRO A 79 13.40 -2.82 -15.98
CA PRO A 79 13.33 -4.18 -15.47
C PRO A 79 14.72 -4.65 -14.98
N ASP A 80 14.70 -5.44 -13.91
CA ASP A 80 15.85 -6.10 -13.33
C ASP A 80 15.47 -7.55 -12.95
N ASN A 81 16.12 -8.54 -13.53
CA ASN A 81 15.87 -9.96 -13.30
C ASN A 81 16.91 -10.61 -12.37
N SER A 82 17.76 -9.82 -11.71
CA SER A 82 18.82 -10.31 -10.82
C SER A 82 18.30 -11.02 -9.56
N LYS A 83 17.03 -10.82 -9.21
CA LYS A 83 16.38 -11.43 -8.03
C LYS A 83 14.94 -11.85 -8.35
N ASN A 84 14.54 -12.98 -7.78
CA ASN A 84 13.16 -13.43 -7.80
C ASN A 84 12.30 -12.66 -6.79
N ILE A 85 11.03 -12.45 -7.13
CA ILE A 85 10.03 -11.88 -6.22
C ILE A 85 9.31 -12.99 -5.45
N SER A 86 8.96 -12.73 -4.20
CA SER A 86 8.11 -13.63 -3.41
C SER A 86 6.67 -13.11 -3.45
N ILE A 87 5.80 -13.84 -4.14
CA ILE A 87 4.40 -13.44 -4.37
C ILE A 87 3.53 -14.00 -3.23
N ILE A 88 2.76 -13.14 -2.59
CA ILE A 88 1.79 -13.49 -1.53
C ILE A 88 0.39 -13.65 -2.14
N TYR A 89 0.04 -12.75 -3.06
CA TYR A 89 -1.24 -12.73 -3.74
C TYR A 89 -1.11 -12.06 -5.09
N GLU A 90 -1.81 -12.55 -6.10
CA GLU A 90 -1.86 -11.94 -7.42
C GLU A 90 -3.21 -12.16 -8.08
N ASN A 91 -3.70 -11.14 -8.78
CA ASN A 91 -4.83 -11.25 -9.70
C ASN A 91 -4.58 -10.40 -10.96
N GLY A 92 -5.62 -10.12 -11.76
CA GLY A 92 -5.49 -9.27 -12.96
C GLY A 92 -5.13 -7.81 -12.67
N ASP A 93 -5.38 -7.34 -11.45
CA ASP A 93 -5.36 -5.93 -11.09
C ASP A 93 -4.14 -5.50 -10.27
N LEU A 94 -3.69 -6.38 -9.37
CA LEU A 94 -2.61 -6.09 -8.45
C LEU A 94 -1.82 -7.35 -8.11
N ILE A 95 -0.64 -7.12 -7.56
CA ILE A 95 0.23 -8.12 -6.97
C ILE A 95 0.66 -7.65 -5.57
N VAL A 96 0.64 -8.56 -4.61
CA VAL A 96 1.18 -8.35 -3.27
C VAL A 96 2.40 -9.21 -3.13
N VAL A 97 3.54 -8.59 -2.86
CA VAL A 97 4.82 -9.28 -2.74
C VAL A 97 5.39 -9.13 -1.33
N ASN A 98 6.16 -10.12 -0.88
CA ASN A 98 6.96 -10.04 0.32
C ASN A 98 8.30 -9.36 0.00
N LYS A 99 8.45 -8.09 0.37
CA LYS A 99 9.70 -7.35 0.18
C LYS A 99 10.76 -7.88 1.17
N PRO A 100 11.94 -8.33 0.71
CA PRO A 100 13.04 -8.63 1.63
C PRO A 100 13.57 -7.37 2.33
N HIS A 101 14.26 -7.58 3.44
CA HIS A 101 15.05 -6.55 4.11
C HIS A 101 16.19 -6.03 3.20
N GLY A 102 16.68 -4.82 3.46
CA GLY A 102 17.86 -4.25 2.80
C GLY A 102 17.67 -3.75 1.36
N ILE A 103 16.50 -3.92 0.75
CA ILE A 103 16.21 -3.39 -0.60
C ILE A 103 15.26 -2.20 -0.56
N LYS A 104 15.53 -1.20 -1.41
CA LYS A 104 14.61 -0.08 -1.63
C LYS A 104 13.33 -0.58 -2.29
N THR A 105 12.22 0.09 -2.01
CA THR A 105 10.95 -0.25 -2.66
C THR A 105 10.88 0.25 -4.11
N HIS A 106 11.34 1.47 -4.37
CA HIS A 106 11.19 2.17 -5.65
C HIS A 106 12.48 2.91 -6.03
N PRO A 107 12.83 3.04 -7.32
CA PRO A 107 13.94 3.85 -7.82
C PRO A 107 13.86 5.33 -7.41
N ASN A 108 14.96 5.98 -7.03
CA ASN A 108 14.99 7.43 -6.83
C ASN A 108 15.19 8.20 -8.14
N TYR A 109 15.78 7.55 -9.15
CA TYR A 109 16.03 8.11 -10.48
C TYR A 109 15.81 7.05 -11.57
N LYS A 110 15.59 7.50 -12.81
CA LYS A 110 15.09 6.67 -13.92
C LYS A 110 15.98 5.46 -14.27
N SER A 111 17.29 5.57 -14.10
CA SER A 111 18.25 4.51 -14.43
C SER A 111 18.59 3.60 -13.25
N GLU A 112 18.03 3.82 -12.06
CA GLU A 112 18.30 2.99 -10.89
C GLU A 112 17.64 1.61 -11.03
N LYS A 113 18.44 0.56 -10.77
CA LYS A 113 18.03 -0.84 -10.68
C LYS A 113 18.19 -1.36 -9.25
N GLY A 114 17.87 -2.63 -9.01
CA GLY A 114 18.06 -3.27 -7.70
C GLY A 114 17.00 -2.93 -6.64
N THR A 115 15.89 -2.28 -7.02
CA THR A 115 14.74 -2.04 -6.13
C THR A 115 13.65 -3.09 -6.34
N LEU A 116 12.75 -3.25 -5.35
CA LEU A 116 11.63 -4.17 -5.48
C LEU A 116 10.81 -3.92 -6.74
N LEU A 117 10.54 -2.65 -7.06
CA LEU A 117 9.74 -2.33 -8.24
C LEU A 117 10.44 -2.72 -9.55
N ASN A 118 11.77 -2.67 -9.63
CA ASN A 118 12.50 -3.16 -10.81
C ASN A 118 12.33 -4.67 -10.99
N PHE A 119 12.35 -5.43 -9.88
CA PHE A 119 12.15 -6.88 -9.91
C PHE A 119 10.71 -7.25 -10.30
N VAL A 120 9.73 -6.55 -9.74
CA VAL A 120 8.30 -6.74 -10.11
C VAL A 120 8.05 -6.33 -11.56
N GLU A 121 8.66 -5.24 -12.03
CA GLU A 121 8.58 -4.82 -13.44
C GLU A 121 9.14 -5.89 -14.37
N SER A 122 10.26 -6.53 -14.01
CA SER A 122 10.82 -7.63 -14.79
C SER A 122 9.89 -8.84 -14.84
N TYR A 123 9.22 -9.18 -13.73
CA TYR A 123 8.26 -10.27 -13.67
C TYR A 123 7.02 -9.99 -14.54
N LEU A 124 6.44 -8.80 -14.40
CA LEU A 124 5.22 -8.42 -15.12
C LEU A 124 5.44 -8.22 -16.62
N ASN A 125 6.62 -7.75 -17.04
CA ASN A 125 6.93 -7.53 -18.45
C ASN A 125 6.89 -8.82 -19.28
N GLN A 126 7.08 -10.00 -18.66
CA GLN A 126 6.93 -11.29 -19.34
C GLN A 126 5.53 -11.48 -19.94
N ASN A 127 4.52 -10.83 -19.35
CA ASN A 127 3.13 -10.84 -19.80
C ASN A 127 2.69 -9.48 -20.38
N ASN A 128 3.63 -8.64 -20.80
CA ASN A 128 3.37 -7.29 -21.29
C ASN A 128 2.55 -6.44 -20.29
N GLN A 129 2.82 -6.61 -18.99
CA GLN A 129 2.23 -5.85 -17.89
C GLN A 129 3.30 -4.98 -17.23
N HIS A 130 2.87 -3.90 -16.56
CA HIS A 130 3.78 -2.96 -15.90
C HIS A 130 3.44 -2.84 -14.42
N ALA A 131 4.45 -2.55 -13.62
CA ALA A 131 4.34 -2.34 -12.20
C ALA A 131 3.95 -0.88 -11.89
N TYR A 132 2.90 -0.71 -11.09
CA TYR A 132 2.45 0.61 -10.65
C TYR A 132 2.58 0.74 -9.14
N MET A 133 3.43 1.67 -8.72
CA MET A 133 3.66 1.94 -7.30
C MET A 133 2.40 2.45 -6.58
N ILE A 134 2.00 1.77 -5.50
CA ILE A 134 0.84 2.15 -4.68
C ILE A 134 1.25 2.76 -3.34
N HIS A 135 2.16 2.10 -2.62
CA HIS A 135 2.72 2.59 -1.36
C HIS A 135 4.11 2.02 -1.14
N ARG A 136 4.87 2.58 -0.20
CA ARG A 136 6.25 2.18 0.09
C ARG A 136 6.43 1.52 1.46
N LEU A 137 7.45 0.68 1.55
CA LEU A 137 8.13 0.30 2.79
C LEU A 137 9.52 0.93 2.80
N ASP A 138 10.08 1.14 4.00
CA ASP A 138 11.47 1.58 4.14
C ASP A 138 12.43 0.49 3.65
N LYS A 139 13.67 0.88 3.31
CA LYS A 139 14.68 -0.06 2.81
C LYS A 139 14.86 -1.25 3.74
N GLU A 140 14.99 -0.96 5.03
CA GLU A 140 15.23 -1.94 6.08
C GLU A 140 13.96 -2.67 6.55
N THR A 141 12.76 -2.19 6.20
CA THR A 141 11.50 -2.86 6.57
C THR A 141 11.20 -3.98 5.59
N SER A 142 10.93 -5.19 6.06
CA SER A 142 10.50 -6.31 5.21
C SER A 142 8.96 -6.45 5.18
N GLY A 143 8.45 -7.34 4.35
CA GLY A 143 7.05 -7.77 4.40
C GLY A 143 6.18 -7.32 3.23
N ALA A 144 4.87 -7.47 3.43
CA ALA A 144 3.86 -7.37 2.39
C ALA A 144 3.71 -5.94 1.88
N ILE A 145 3.68 -5.79 0.55
CA ILE A 145 3.50 -4.53 -0.16
C ILE A 145 2.66 -4.74 -1.43
N ILE A 146 1.72 -3.81 -1.67
CA ILE A 146 0.84 -3.82 -2.83
C ILE A 146 1.49 -3.07 -3.99
N ILE A 147 1.50 -3.69 -5.17
CA ILE A 147 1.85 -3.10 -6.46
C ILE A 147 0.67 -3.28 -7.42
N GLY A 148 0.27 -2.23 -8.13
CA GLY A 148 -0.77 -2.32 -9.17
C GLY A 148 -0.19 -2.91 -10.45
N LYS A 149 -1.03 -3.58 -11.25
CA LYS A 149 -0.67 -4.15 -12.57
C LYS A 149 -1.24 -3.37 -13.75
N ASN A 150 -2.09 -2.39 -13.46
CA ASN A 150 -2.67 -1.48 -14.44
C ASN A 150 -2.91 -0.09 -13.80
N PRO A 151 -3.00 0.97 -14.61
CA PRO A 151 -3.17 2.34 -14.09
C PRO A 151 -4.60 2.62 -13.59
N ALA A 152 -5.61 1.85 -14.01
CA ALA A 152 -7.00 2.04 -13.62
C ALA A 152 -7.23 1.82 -12.12
N VAL A 153 -6.49 0.88 -11.51
CA VAL A 153 -6.61 0.58 -10.07
C VAL A 153 -5.80 1.50 -9.16
N VAL A 154 -4.79 2.19 -9.69
CA VAL A 154 -3.89 3.05 -8.90
C VAL A 154 -4.65 4.09 -8.08
N PRO A 155 -5.53 4.93 -8.65
CA PRO A 155 -6.23 5.94 -7.86
C PRO A 155 -7.17 5.33 -6.81
N ILE A 156 -7.77 4.17 -7.11
CA ILE A 156 -8.66 3.44 -6.20
C ILE A 156 -7.87 2.94 -4.99
N LEU A 157 -6.76 2.23 -5.23
CA LEU A 157 -5.90 1.70 -4.16
C LEU A 157 -5.28 2.80 -3.31
N VAL A 158 -4.82 3.90 -3.94
CA VAL A 158 -4.28 5.07 -3.22
C VAL A 158 -5.35 5.69 -2.32
N ARG A 159 -6.59 5.81 -2.80
CA ARG A 159 -7.72 6.31 -2.01
C ARG A 159 -8.03 5.39 -0.83
N LEU A 160 -8.11 4.08 -1.06
CA LEU A 160 -8.35 3.08 0.00
C LEU A 160 -7.28 3.09 1.10
N ILE A 161 -6.01 3.36 0.76
CA ILE A 161 -4.93 3.56 1.76
C ILE A 161 -5.08 4.90 2.50
N LYS A 162 -5.44 5.96 1.78
CA LYS A 162 -5.64 7.30 2.35
C LYS A 162 -6.80 7.30 3.36
N GLU A 163 -7.89 6.63 3.03
CA GLU A 163 -9.12 6.51 3.83
C GLU A 163 -9.05 5.42 4.91
N LYS A 164 -7.92 4.70 5.03
CA LYS A 164 -7.70 3.64 6.03
C LYS A 164 -8.60 2.42 5.89
N THR A 165 -9.20 2.22 4.72
CA THR A 165 -9.92 1.00 4.38
C THR A 165 -8.96 -0.18 4.25
N ILE A 166 -7.81 0.04 3.59
CA ILE A 166 -6.71 -0.93 3.61
C ILE A 166 -5.96 -0.79 4.93
N LYS A 167 -6.00 -1.86 5.75
CA LYS A 167 -5.31 -1.93 7.05
C LYS A 167 -4.03 -2.72 6.92
N ARG A 168 -2.95 -2.21 7.51
CA ARG A 168 -1.62 -2.82 7.50
C ARG A 168 -1.13 -2.96 8.93
N TYR A 169 -0.67 -4.15 9.26
CA TYR A 169 -0.20 -4.53 10.58
C TYR A 169 1.24 -4.98 10.48
N TYR A 170 2.05 -4.55 11.44
CA TYR A 170 3.48 -4.78 11.48
C TYR A 170 3.84 -5.55 12.74
N LEU A 171 4.79 -6.48 12.62
CA LEU A 171 5.47 -7.05 13.78
C LEU A 171 6.78 -6.30 13.99
N ALA A 172 7.03 -5.89 15.24
CA ALA A 172 8.24 -5.19 15.63
C ALA A 172 8.82 -5.78 16.92
N TRP A 173 10.05 -6.27 16.87
CA TRP A 173 10.81 -6.57 18.08
C TRP A 173 11.52 -5.31 18.57
N VAL A 174 11.27 -4.94 19.82
CA VAL A 174 11.83 -3.74 20.44
C VAL A 174 12.68 -4.08 21.66
N ASN A 175 13.68 -3.25 21.91
CA ASN A 175 14.47 -3.32 23.13
C ASN A 175 13.61 -2.97 24.36
N GLY A 176 13.79 -3.72 25.44
CA GLY A 176 13.08 -3.49 26.70
C GLY A 176 11.71 -4.15 26.75
N THR A 177 11.18 -4.27 27.96
CA THR A 177 9.86 -4.82 28.23
C THR A 177 8.86 -3.68 28.41
N LEU A 178 7.83 -3.63 27.56
CA LEU A 178 6.76 -2.65 27.73
C LEU A 178 5.86 -3.07 28.89
N VAL A 179 5.65 -2.17 29.85
CA VAL A 179 4.76 -2.39 31.00
C VAL A 179 3.29 -2.45 30.56
N ASN A 180 2.91 -1.58 29.62
CA ASN A 180 1.55 -1.52 29.08
C ASN A 180 1.40 -2.47 27.89
N ASN A 181 0.41 -3.36 27.96
CA ASN A 181 0.14 -4.36 26.91
C ASN A 181 -0.42 -3.77 25.60
N HIS A 182 -0.79 -2.49 25.57
CA HIS A 182 -1.20 -1.75 24.38
C HIS A 182 -0.96 -0.25 24.57
N GLY A 183 -0.96 0.50 23.47
CA GLY A 183 -0.84 1.96 23.53
C GLY A 183 -1.17 2.64 22.20
N LEU A 184 -1.42 3.94 22.29
CA LEU A 184 -1.64 4.83 21.15
C LEU A 184 -0.62 5.96 21.20
N LEU A 185 0.21 6.06 20.16
CA LEU A 185 1.23 7.09 20.01
C LEU A 185 0.74 8.12 18.99
N THR A 186 0.50 9.34 19.45
CA THR A 186 -0.13 10.43 18.67
C THR A 186 0.81 11.57 18.31
N GLU A 187 2.03 11.56 18.86
CA GLU A 187 3.00 12.64 18.68
C GLU A 187 3.31 12.87 17.19
N PRO A 188 3.22 14.11 16.69
CA PRO A 188 3.46 14.38 15.28
C PRO A 188 4.94 14.21 14.92
N ILE A 189 5.21 13.86 13.67
CA ILE A 189 6.56 13.53 13.18
C ILE A 189 6.98 14.53 12.12
N GLY A 190 8.16 15.12 12.31
CA GLY A 190 8.79 16.08 11.41
C GLY A 190 10.21 15.66 11.01
N PHE A 191 10.90 16.57 10.32
CA PHE A 191 12.31 16.41 9.97
C PHE A 191 13.20 16.59 11.20
N ASP A 192 14.30 15.85 11.22
CA ASP A 192 15.40 16.11 12.13
C ASP A 192 16.32 17.16 11.48
N ASN A 193 16.63 18.24 12.20
CA ASN A 193 17.47 19.33 11.69
C ASN A 193 18.97 18.96 11.69
N GLN A 194 19.38 17.94 12.42
CA GLN A 194 20.77 17.52 12.56
C GLN A 194 21.14 16.38 11.62
N ASP A 195 20.20 15.46 11.34
CA ASP A 195 20.42 14.35 10.40
C ASP A 195 19.28 14.25 9.37
N PRO A 196 19.51 14.61 8.09
CA PRO A 196 18.47 14.60 7.07
C PRO A 196 17.89 13.20 6.79
N ARG A 197 18.60 12.13 7.17
CA ARG A 197 18.13 10.74 7.06
C ARG A 197 17.10 10.40 8.14
N LYS A 198 17.07 11.16 9.24
CA LYS A 198 16.19 10.91 10.38
C LYS A 198 14.92 11.75 10.33
N ARG A 199 13.98 11.34 11.16
CA ARG A 199 12.73 12.01 11.49
C ARG A 199 12.67 12.09 13.00
N LYS A 200 11.96 13.08 13.52
CA LYS A 200 11.90 13.36 14.94
C LYS A 200 10.45 13.65 15.36
N VAL A 201 10.07 13.14 16.53
CA VAL A 201 8.84 13.58 17.22
C VAL A 201 8.93 15.08 17.45
N ASN A 202 7.87 15.81 17.08
CA ASN A 202 7.80 17.28 17.17
C ASN A 202 8.97 17.98 16.43
N GLY A 203 9.49 17.35 15.37
CA GLY A 203 10.53 17.92 14.50
C GLY A 203 10.02 19.04 13.59
N ALA A 204 10.90 19.57 12.74
CA ALA A 204 10.52 20.63 11.81
C ALA A 204 9.44 20.15 10.82
N ASN A 205 8.45 21.00 10.54
CA ASN A 205 7.31 20.68 9.68
C ASN A 205 6.57 19.39 10.09
N ALA A 206 6.44 19.16 11.40
CA ALA A 206 5.80 17.96 11.92
C ALA A 206 4.36 17.81 11.42
N LYS A 207 4.00 16.57 11.07
CA LYS A 207 2.65 16.21 10.65
C LYS A 207 2.10 15.16 11.60
N GLN A 208 0.78 15.22 11.81
CA GLN A 208 0.07 14.25 12.64
C GLN A 208 0.43 12.81 12.25
N ALA A 209 0.76 12.02 13.27
CA ALA A 209 1.11 10.61 13.17
C ALA A 209 0.37 9.82 14.25
N LEU A 210 -0.35 8.77 13.86
CA LEU A 210 -1.04 7.86 14.76
C LEU A 210 -0.54 6.42 14.56
N THR A 211 0.03 5.86 15.63
CA THR A 211 0.55 4.49 15.68
C THR A 211 -0.08 3.80 16.88
N GLN A 212 -0.83 2.73 16.65
CA GLN A 212 -1.37 1.89 17.72
C GLN A 212 -0.52 0.63 17.82
N TYR A 213 -0.23 0.17 19.04
CA TYR A 213 0.47 -1.08 19.24
C TYR A 213 -0.19 -1.94 20.31
N LYS A 214 0.06 -3.25 20.22
CA LYS A 214 -0.25 -4.26 21.22
C LYS A 214 0.97 -5.14 21.45
N VAL A 215 1.30 -5.43 22.70
CA VAL A 215 2.32 -6.41 23.05
C VAL A 215 1.77 -7.81 22.78
N ILE A 216 2.47 -8.57 21.95
CA ILE A 216 2.12 -9.95 21.60
C ILE A 216 2.81 -10.93 22.54
N LYS A 217 4.10 -10.72 22.80
CA LYS A 217 4.90 -11.52 23.74
C LYS A 217 6.13 -10.77 24.22
N THR A 218 6.71 -11.23 25.32
CA THR A 218 7.99 -10.74 25.86
C THR A 218 8.96 -11.91 25.98
N LYS A 219 10.23 -11.71 25.59
CA LYS A 219 11.29 -12.72 25.66
C LYS A 219 12.64 -12.01 25.85
N ASN A 220 13.49 -12.50 26.76
CA ASN A 220 14.85 -11.98 27.00
C ASN A 220 14.89 -10.45 27.17
N ASN A 221 14.00 -9.89 28.00
CA ASN A 221 13.83 -8.45 28.24
C ASN A 221 13.48 -7.61 27.00
N ASN A 222 12.97 -8.22 25.92
CA ASN A 222 12.48 -7.55 24.73
C ASN A 222 10.99 -7.86 24.52
N SER A 223 10.28 -6.97 23.83
CA SER A 223 8.86 -7.15 23.50
C SER A 223 8.65 -7.26 22.00
N LEU A 224 7.80 -8.20 21.60
CA LEU A 224 7.25 -8.28 20.25
C LEU A 224 5.92 -7.52 20.22
N LEU A 225 5.83 -6.53 19.35
CA LEU A 225 4.65 -5.69 19.18
C LEU A 225 3.95 -6.00 17.86
N GLU A 226 2.63 -6.08 17.87
CA GLU A 226 1.82 -5.84 16.69
C GLU A 226 1.47 -4.36 16.62
N VAL A 227 1.75 -3.72 15.48
CA VAL A 227 1.58 -2.28 15.27
C VAL A 227 0.62 -2.04 14.12
N GLU A 228 -0.42 -1.25 14.34
CA GLU A 228 -1.33 -0.75 13.30
C GLU A 228 -1.07 0.73 13.01
N LEU A 229 -0.99 1.08 11.72
CA LEU A 229 -0.77 2.44 11.27
C LEU A 229 -2.07 3.12 10.80
N GLN A 230 -2.49 4.18 11.51
CA GLN A 230 -3.56 5.08 11.01
C GLN A 230 -3.00 6.23 10.15
N THR A 231 -1.68 6.43 10.12
CA THR A 231 -1.01 7.38 9.21
C THR A 231 0.22 6.73 8.58
N GLY A 232 0.85 7.38 7.59
CA GLY A 232 2.01 6.81 6.89
C GLY A 232 3.14 7.82 6.74
N ARG A 233 3.70 8.29 7.87
CA ARG A 233 4.88 9.17 7.84
C ARG A 233 6.16 8.36 7.63
N THR A 234 7.17 8.97 7.02
CA THR A 234 8.49 8.36 6.86
C THR A 234 9.02 7.92 8.22
N HIS A 235 9.48 6.67 8.33
CA HIS A 235 10.03 6.09 9.57
C HIS A 235 9.06 6.09 10.77
N GLN A 236 7.74 6.22 10.55
CA GLN A 236 6.78 6.48 11.64
C GLN A 236 6.89 5.52 12.83
N ILE A 237 6.81 4.21 12.59
CA ILE A 237 6.89 3.18 13.64
C ILE A 237 8.23 3.30 14.40
N ARG A 238 9.32 3.43 13.65
CA ARG A 238 10.69 3.49 14.16
C ARG A 238 10.90 4.68 15.09
N VAL A 239 10.45 5.86 14.66
CA VAL A 239 10.56 7.12 15.43
C VAL A 239 9.72 7.06 16.69
N HIS A 240 8.46 6.63 16.57
CA HIS A 240 7.55 6.54 17.71
C HIS A 240 8.03 5.56 18.78
N LEU A 241 8.44 4.35 18.37
CA LEU A 241 8.91 3.33 19.32
C LEU A 241 10.25 3.74 19.97
N SER A 242 11.17 4.33 19.21
CA SER A 242 12.40 4.91 19.78
C SER A 242 12.12 6.07 20.74
N HIS A 243 11.14 6.93 20.43
CA HIS A 243 10.77 8.07 21.28
C HIS A 243 10.26 7.64 22.67
N ILE A 244 9.53 6.53 22.75
CA ILE A 244 9.06 5.97 24.03
C ILE A 244 10.10 5.09 24.74
N GLY A 245 11.36 5.09 24.28
CA GLY A 245 12.46 4.35 24.90
C GLY A 245 12.57 2.88 24.47
N HIS A 246 11.78 2.45 23.48
CA HIS A 246 11.73 1.07 22.99
C HIS A 246 12.10 1.00 21.49
N PRO A 247 13.33 1.35 21.09
CA PRO A 247 13.72 1.30 19.69
C PRO A 247 13.64 -0.12 19.15
N ILE A 248 13.40 -0.24 17.84
CA ILE A 248 13.35 -1.53 17.15
C ILE A 248 14.77 -2.13 17.13
N ILE A 249 14.86 -3.43 17.43
CA ILE A 249 16.12 -4.18 17.36
C ILE A 249 16.65 -4.18 15.93
N GLY A 250 17.95 -3.93 15.77
CA GLY A 250 18.61 -3.81 14.46
C GLY A 250 18.25 -2.54 13.67
N ASP A 251 17.56 -1.54 14.24
CA ASP A 251 17.31 -0.28 13.55
C ASP A 251 18.59 0.56 13.44
N PRO A 252 19.13 0.79 12.23
CA PRO A 252 20.44 1.43 12.06
C PRO A 252 20.41 2.95 12.29
N LEU A 253 19.24 3.57 12.46
CA LEU A 253 19.12 5.02 12.64
C LEU A 253 18.66 5.41 14.04
N TYR A 254 17.73 4.63 14.62
CA TYR A 254 17.05 5.01 15.86
C TYR A 254 17.41 4.13 17.06
N ASN A 255 18.17 3.05 16.84
CA ASN A 255 18.74 2.25 17.90
C ASN A 255 20.24 2.55 18.03
N LYS A 256 20.69 2.85 19.25
CA LYS A 256 22.12 3.08 19.53
C LYS A 256 22.87 1.77 19.80
N ILE A 257 22.14 0.71 20.13
CA ILE A 257 22.70 -0.63 20.31
C ILE A 257 22.95 -1.16 18.90
N ASN A 258 24.22 -1.24 18.52
CA ASN A 258 24.62 -1.88 17.28
C ASN A 258 24.99 -3.33 17.57
N ASP A 259 24.07 -4.24 17.28
CA ASP A 259 24.20 -5.67 17.49
C ASP A 259 24.34 -6.46 16.17
N ASN A 260 24.59 -5.76 15.05
CA ASN A 260 24.65 -6.32 13.69
C ASN A 260 23.39 -7.10 13.26
N HIS A 261 22.24 -6.94 13.93
CA HIS A 261 21.00 -7.56 13.50
C HIS A 261 20.35 -6.80 12.35
N GLN A 262 19.63 -7.53 11.49
CA GLN A 262 18.69 -6.90 10.56
C GLN A 262 17.55 -6.27 11.35
N MET A 263 17.03 -5.13 10.88
CA MET A 263 15.92 -4.46 11.55
C MET A 263 14.70 -5.37 11.62
N LEU A 264 14.29 -5.70 12.85
CA LEU A 264 13.19 -6.62 13.13
C LEU A 264 11.83 -5.92 13.07
N LEU A 265 11.52 -5.38 11.88
CA LEU A 265 10.23 -4.76 11.56
C LEU A 265 9.71 -5.33 10.23
N GLN A 266 8.54 -5.97 10.28
CA GLN A 266 7.92 -6.58 9.10
C GLN A 266 6.45 -6.21 8.97
N SER A 267 6.04 -5.80 7.76
CA SER A 267 4.64 -5.70 7.34
C SER A 267 4.06 -7.10 7.17
N TRP A 268 3.50 -7.69 8.23
CA TRP A 268 3.20 -9.12 8.28
C TRP A 268 1.77 -9.47 7.87
N LYS A 269 0.80 -8.57 8.12
CA LYS A 269 -0.63 -8.81 7.88
C LYS A 269 -1.27 -7.59 7.24
N MET A 270 -2.16 -7.84 6.29
CA MET A 270 -2.90 -6.80 5.60
C MET A 270 -4.35 -7.21 5.36
N ARG A 271 -5.27 -6.30 5.65
CA ARG A 271 -6.67 -6.39 5.21
C ARG A 271 -6.80 -5.52 3.95
N LEU A 272 -6.94 -6.17 2.80
CA LEU A 272 -6.94 -5.56 1.47
C LEU A 272 -8.34 -5.58 0.87
N THR A 273 -8.85 -4.42 0.49
CA THR A 273 -10.06 -4.30 -0.34
C THR A 273 -9.66 -4.32 -1.81
N LEU A 274 -10.20 -5.26 -2.57
CA LEU A 274 -9.91 -5.43 -3.99
C LEU A 274 -10.66 -4.37 -4.81
N PRO A 275 -9.98 -3.66 -5.74
CA PRO A 275 -10.63 -2.70 -6.63
C PRO A 275 -11.81 -3.32 -7.39
N PHE A 276 -12.82 -2.48 -7.67
CA PHE A 276 -14.05 -2.79 -8.43
C PHE A 276 -15.00 -3.84 -7.82
N SER A 277 -14.49 -4.96 -7.32
CA SER A 277 -15.30 -5.95 -6.59
C SER A 277 -15.64 -5.50 -5.18
N MET A 278 -14.83 -4.61 -4.60
CA MET A 278 -14.89 -4.14 -3.21
C MET A 278 -14.87 -5.27 -2.16
N LYS A 279 -14.54 -6.49 -2.58
CA LYS A 279 -14.35 -7.64 -1.71
C LYS A 279 -13.10 -7.42 -0.86
N THR A 280 -13.20 -7.72 0.43
CA THR A 280 -12.06 -7.64 1.34
C THR A 280 -11.45 -9.01 1.57
N ILE A 281 -10.14 -9.10 1.47
CA ILE A 281 -9.33 -10.28 1.77
C ILE A 281 -8.31 -9.97 2.86
N THR A 282 -7.90 -10.98 3.61
CA THR A 282 -6.82 -10.87 4.60
C THR A 282 -5.62 -11.67 4.12
N LEU A 283 -4.48 -11.01 4.01
CA LEU A 283 -3.20 -11.61 3.62
C LEU A 283 -2.26 -11.60 4.82
N LYS A 284 -1.53 -12.70 5.00
CA LYS A 284 -0.52 -12.86 6.05
C LYS A 284 0.76 -13.43 5.46
N ILE A 285 1.90 -13.02 5.99
CA ILE A 285 3.18 -13.69 5.82
C ILE A 285 3.37 -14.62 7.02
N ASN A 286 3.93 -15.81 6.80
CA ASN A 286 4.24 -16.73 7.91
C ASN A 286 5.12 -16.05 8.95
N GLU A 287 4.71 -16.19 10.21
CA GLU A 287 5.30 -15.53 11.37
C GLU A 287 6.63 -16.19 11.81
N ASP A 288 6.92 -17.40 11.32
CA ASP A 288 8.02 -18.28 11.78
C ASP A 288 9.42 -17.65 11.68
N ASN A 289 9.60 -16.63 10.83
CA ASN A 289 10.87 -15.92 10.69
C ASN A 289 11.06 -14.78 11.71
N LEU A 290 10.04 -14.43 12.50
CA LEU A 290 10.09 -13.37 13.52
C LEU A 290 9.63 -13.81 14.90
N ILE A 291 8.94 -14.94 15.06
CA ILE A 291 8.46 -15.45 16.35
C ILE A 291 9.45 -16.44 16.93
#